data_AF-A0A1J4JQN9-F1
#
_entry.id   AF-A0A1J4JQN9-F1
#
_cell.length_a   1.000
_cell.length_b   1.000
_cell.length_c   1.000
_cell.angle_alpha   90.00
_cell.angle_beta   90.00
_cell.angle_gamma   90.00
#
_symmetry.space_group_name_H-M   'P 1'
#
loop_
_entity.id
_entity.type
_entity.pdbx_description
1 polymer ?
#
loop_
_entity_poly.entity_id
_entity_poly.type
_entity_poly.pdbx_seq_one_letter_code
_entity_poly.pdbx_strand_id
1 'polypeptide(L)'
;MSEKLLQAWAMAQFNDLEALQTLVPSEVDPNESTGSEENHMHTLLMCSAAHGAKDCAKYLVANDAVVDKKNFMGYTALHWTAFTGRTEVVDFLLKKGANLNARTEDGKNVLHIAAARGHLQYLSFILEKDIDINSCSSSGWNALFYAVAGNQRRVAQFLIEKGIDAGSPDINLKTVRDIAKQAHCTWISDVLPDQSNENSSNSDDDDDSDKEQKKGKAKKSPKSQKSKIKQAVKAVKEALSSESESEEEAKPKTRTPKSKK
;
A
#
# COMPACT_ATOMS: atom_id res chain seq x y z
N MET A 1 -24.93 16.67 -6.22
CA MET A 1 -23.79 17.51 -6.67
C MET A 1 -24.35 18.80 -7.23
N SER A 2 -23.81 19.96 -6.87
CA SER A 2 -24.24 21.23 -7.47
C SER A 2 -23.79 21.31 -8.93
N GLU A 3 -24.53 22.06 -9.77
CA GLU A 3 -24.15 22.27 -11.17
C GLU A 3 -22.76 22.90 -11.31
N LYS A 4 -22.46 23.87 -10.43
CA LYS A 4 -21.16 24.57 -10.39
C LYS A 4 -20.00 23.64 -10.04
N LEU A 5 -20.18 22.73 -9.07
CA LEU A 5 -19.16 21.73 -8.76
C LEU A 5 -18.93 20.77 -9.93
N LEU A 6 -19.99 20.38 -10.65
CA LEU A 6 -19.86 19.55 -11.85
C LEU A 6 -19.08 20.26 -12.97
N GLN A 7 -19.36 21.55 -13.19
CA GLN A 7 -18.62 22.38 -14.15
C GLN A 7 -17.14 22.51 -13.76
N ALA A 8 -16.85 22.83 -12.50
CA ALA A 8 -15.48 22.89 -11.98
C ALA A 8 -14.75 21.55 -12.13
N TRP A 9 -15.46 20.43 -11.97
CA TRP A 9 -14.90 19.09 -12.15
C TRP A 9 -14.50 18.83 -13.61
N ALA A 10 -15.32 19.23 -14.58
CA ALA A 10 -14.99 19.15 -16.00
C ALA A 10 -13.77 20.01 -16.34
N MET A 11 -13.71 21.25 -15.84
CA MET A 11 -12.56 22.15 -16.03
C MET A 11 -11.27 21.54 -15.44
N ALA A 12 -11.36 20.97 -14.24
CA ALA A 12 -10.26 20.27 -13.59
C ALA A 12 -9.79 19.02 -14.36
N GLN A 13 -10.72 18.30 -15.02
CA GLN A 13 -10.42 17.14 -15.86
C GLN A 13 -9.64 17.52 -17.12
N PHE A 14 -10.03 18.61 -17.79
CA PHE A 14 -9.40 19.04 -19.05
C PHE A 14 -8.21 19.99 -18.86
N ASN A 15 -7.78 20.23 -17.61
CA ASN A 15 -6.73 21.20 -17.27
C ASN A 15 -7.05 22.63 -17.75
N ASP A 16 -8.33 23.01 -17.77
CA ASP A 16 -8.78 24.35 -18.13
C ASP A 16 -8.69 25.28 -16.91
N LEU A 17 -7.48 25.83 -16.71
CA LEU A 17 -7.18 26.71 -15.59
C LEU A 17 -8.00 28.01 -15.66
N GLU A 18 -8.13 28.60 -16.84
CA GLU A 18 -8.80 29.89 -17.02
C GLU A 18 -10.27 29.79 -16.61
N ALA A 19 -10.97 28.76 -17.07
CA ALA A 19 -12.35 28.53 -16.64
C ALA A 19 -12.45 28.16 -15.15
N LEU A 20 -11.55 27.32 -14.63
CA LEU A 20 -11.57 26.90 -13.23
C LEU A 20 -11.40 28.10 -12.27
N GLN A 21 -10.56 29.07 -12.63
CA GLN A 21 -10.33 30.31 -11.88
C GLN A 21 -11.58 31.18 -11.72
N THR A 22 -12.55 31.05 -12.63
CA THR A 22 -13.81 31.82 -12.55
C THR A 22 -14.76 31.31 -11.47
N LEU A 23 -14.69 30.01 -11.15
CA LEU A 23 -15.60 29.36 -10.20
C LEU A 23 -14.97 29.18 -8.80
N VAL A 24 -13.68 28.86 -8.73
CA VAL A 24 -12.97 28.62 -7.47
C VAL A 24 -12.17 29.88 -7.09
N PRO A 25 -12.28 30.42 -5.86
CA PRO A 25 -13.01 29.91 -4.69
C PRO A 25 -14.38 30.58 -4.44
N SER A 26 -14.80 31.52 -5.29
CA SER A 26 -16.01 32.34 -5.06
C SER A 26 -17.30 31.53 -4.98
N GLU A 27 -17.38 30.41 -5.70
CA GLU A 27 -18.62 29.64 -5.84
C GLU A 27 -18.49 28.16 -5.47
N VAL A 28 -17.28 27.62 -5.46
CA VAL A 28 -17.00 26.22 -5.17
C VAL A 28 -15.84 26.12 -4.17
N ASP A 29 -16.09 25.45 -3.04
CA ASP A 29 -15.02 25.12 -2.09
C ASP A 29 -14.09 24.08 -2.75
N PRO A 30 -12.77 24.34 -2.89
CA PRO A 30 -11.83 23.40 -3.49
C PRO A 30 -11.72 22.06 -2.74
N ASN A 31 -12.18 22.01 -1.49
CA ASN A 31 -12.26 20.81 -0.66
C ASN A 31 -13.63 20.13 -0.69
N GLU A 32 -14.61 20.69 -1.40
CA GLU A 32 -15.91 20.06 -1.61
C GLU A 32 -15.72 18.71 -2.34
N SER A 33 -16.54 17.73 -1.96
CA SER A 33 -16.46 16.38 -2.50
C SER A 33 -17.76 16.02 -3.21
N THR A 34 -17.67 15.16 -4.23
CA THR A 34 -18.85 14.67 -4.95
C THR A 34 -19.82 13.96 -3.98
N GLY A 35 -20.94 14.60 -3.63
CA GLY A 35 -21.82 14.17 -2.53
C GLY A 35 -22.70 12.93 -2.75
N SER A 36 -22.31 11.96 -3.58
CA SER A 36 -23.02 10.67 -3.65
C SER A 36 -22.10 9.52 -3.28
N GLU A 37 -22.63 8.57 -2.48
CA GLU A 37 -21.95 7.33 -2.10
C GLU A 37 -21.52 6.53 -3.33
N GLU A 38 -22.27 6.63 -4.43
CA GLU A 38 -21.95 5.98 -5.71
C GLU A 38 -20.69 6.57 -6.39
N ASN A 39 -20.40 7.87 -6.19
CA ASN A 39 -19.31 8.59 -6.85
C ASN A 39 -18.11 8.85 -5.94
N HIS A 40 -17.98 8.10 -4.84
CA HIS A 40 -16.73 8.02 -4.12
C HIS A 40 -16.16 9.32 -3.57
N MET A 41 -17.00 10.35 -3.37
CA MET A 41 -16.64 11.63 -2.72
C MET A 41 -15.28 12.18 -3.16
N HIS A 42 -15.11 12.36 -4.48
CA HIS A 42 -13.89 12.90 -5.06
C HIS A 42 -13.81 14.42 -4.92
N THR A 43 -12.63 14.93 -4.61
CA THR A 43 -12.33 16.37 -4.65
C THR A 43 -11.87 16.80 -6.04
N LEU A 44 -11.88 18.11 -6.31
CA LEU A 44 -11.30 18.65 -7.55
C LEU A 44 -9.82 18.29 -7.70
N LEU A 45 -9.06 18.28 -6.60
CA LEU A 45 -7.63 17.91 -6.64
C LEU A 45 -7.43 16.43 -7.02
N MET A 46 -8.30 15.52 -6.57
CA MET A 46 -8.28 14.12 -7.01
C MET A 46 -8.59 13.99 -8.50
N CYS A 47 -9.56 14.76 -9.01
CA CYS A 47 -9.87 14.80 -10.44
C CYS A 47 -8.67 15.28 -11.26
N SER A 48 -8.07 16.41 -10.87
CA SER A 48 -6.89 16.95 -11.55
C SER A 48 -5.71 15.98 -11.54
N ALA A 49 -5.48 15.31 -10.40
CA ALA A 49 -4.43 14.30 -10.28
C ALA A 49 -4.69 13.08 -11.18
N ALA A 50 -5.93 12.58 -11.23
CA ALA A 50 -6.33 11.47 -12.10
C ALA A 50 -6.10 11.78 -13.60
N HIS A 51 -6.26 13.05 -14.00
CA HIS A 51 -6.16 13.48 -15.40
C HIS A 51 -4.82 14.13 -15.76
N GLY A 52 -3.88 14.26 -14.82
CA GLY A 52 -2.59 14.90 -15.09
C GLY A 52 -2.70 16.42 -15.26
N ALA A 53 -3.82 17.01 -14.82
CA ALA A 53 -4.12 18.43 -14.95
C ALA A 53 -3.29 19.26 -13.96
N LYS A 54 -2.02 19.45 -14.32
CA LYS A 54 -0.99 20.03 -13.47
C LYS A 54 -1.29 21.47 -13.07
N ASP A 55 -1.87 22.26 -13.96
CA ASP A 55 -2.09 23.69 -13.70
C ASP A 55 -3.30 23.88 -12.80
N CYS A 56 -4.37 23.14 -13.04
CA CYS A 56 -5.51 23.06 -12.13
C CYS A 56 -5.09 22.53 -10.74
N ALA A 57 -4.29 21.46 -10.66
CA ALA A 57 -3.81 20.94 -9.38
C ALA A 57 -2.98 21.97 -8.59
N LYS A 58 -2.10 22.71 -9.27
CA LYS A 58 -1.33 23.80 -8.65
C LYS A 58 -2.24 24.92 -8.14
N TYR A 59 -3.21 25.32 -8.95
CA TYR A 59 -4.15 26.37 -8.59
C TYR A 59 -5.01 25.98 -7.39
N LEU A 60 -5.54 24.76 -7.38
CA LEU A 60 -6.34 24.24 -6.27
C LEU A 60 -5.55 24.24 -4.95
N VAL A 61 -4.31 23.74 -4.96
CA VAL A 61 -3.45 23.75 -3.76
C VAL A 61 -3.06 25.17 -3.34
N ALA A 62 -2.94 26.10 -4.28
CA ALA A 62 -2.72 27.52 -3.97
C ALA A 62 -3.96 28.21 -3.36
N ASN A 63 -5.15 27.63 -3.57
CA ASN A 63 -6.43 28.07 -3.00
C ASN A 63 -6.89 27.07 -1.92
N ASP A 64 -5.98 26.66 -1.03
CA ASP A 64 -6.30 25.90 0.18
C ASP A 64 -6.91 24.49 -0.04
N ALA A 65 -6.77 23.88 -1.22
CA ALA A 65 -7.07 22.45 -1.39
C ALA A 65 -6.12 21.60 -0.51
N VAL A 66 -6.71 20.77 0.34
CA VAL A 66 -5.99 19.87 1.25
C VAL A 66 -5.38 18.72 0.45
N VAL A 67 -4.05 18.72 0.34
CA VAL A 67 -3.26 17.80 -0.50
C VAL A 67 -3.55 16.32 -0.23
N ASP A 68 -3.60 15.94 1.05
CA ASP A 68 -3.84 14.58 1.51
C ASP A 68 -5.29 14.34 1.96
N LYS A 69 -6.25 15.16 1.49
CA LYS A 69 -7.66 14.89 1.74
C LYS A 69 -8.00 13.51 1.21
N LYS A 70 -8.60 12.70 2.08
CA LYS A 70 -9.08 11.36 1.75
C LYS A 70 -10.54 11.42 1.36
N ASN A 71 -10.93 10.61 0.39
CA ASN A 71 -12.33 10.31 0.14
C ASN A 71 -12.83 9.19 1.08
N PHE A 72 -14.08 8.74 0.92
CA PHE A 72 -14.65 7.72 1.81
C PHE A 72 -13.91 6.37 1.78
N MET A 73 -13.21 6.06 0.69
CA MET A 73 -12.39 4.85 0.55
C MET A 73 -10.92 5.05 0.96
N GLY A 74 -10.61 6.21 1.54
CA GLY A 74 -9.26 6.55 1.97
C GLY A 74 -8.30 6.96 0.84
N TYR A 75 -8.79 7.14 -0.40
CA TYR A 75 -7.97 7.59 -1.53
C TYR A 75 -7.65 9.07 -1.42
N THR A 76 -6.40 9.42 -1.68
CA THR A 76 -5.91 10.80 -1.83
C THR A 76 -5.67 11.13 -3.30
N ALA A 77 -5.36 12.38 -3.61
CA ALA A 77 -4.98 12.78 -4.98
C ALA A 77 -3.80 11.95 -5.51
N LEU A 78 -2.82 11.62 -4.66
CA LEU A 78 -1.67 10.81 -5.05
C LEU A 78 -2.08 9.37 -5.44
N HIS A 79 -3.04 8.75 -4.76
CA HIS A 79 -3.56 7.44 -5.16
C HIS A 79 -4.22 7.47 -6.55
N TRP A 80 -4.91 8.57 -6.89
CA TRP A 80 -5.51 8.74 -8.21
C TRP A 80 -4.49 8.84 -9.34
N THR A 81 -3.32 9.43 -9.08
CA THR A 81 -2.20 9.41 -10.05
C THR A 81 -1.76 7.97 -10.35
N ALA A 82 -1.65 7.12 -9.32
CA ALA A 82 -1.30 5.72 -9.47
C ALA A 82 -2.42 4.91 -10.15
N PHE A 83 -3.68 5.26 -9.90
CA PHE A 83 -4.81 4.61 -10.55
C PHE A 83 -4.81 4.86 -12.07
N THR A 84 -4.51 6.08 -12.52
CA THR A 84 -4.48 6.40 -13.94
C THR A 84 -3.10 6.25 -14.59
N GLY A 85 -2.06 5.97 -13.81
CA GLY A 85 -0.69 5.78 -14.30
C GLY A 85 0.01 7.09 -14.66
N ARG A 86 -0.45 8.22 -14.13
CA ARG A 86 0.01 9.57 -14.47
C ARG A 86 1.07 10.07 -13.50
N THR A 87 2.15 10.65 -14.00
CA THR A 87 3.27 11.12 -13.17
C THR A 87 3.38 12.65 -13.11
N GLU A 88 2.65 13.36 -13.97
CA GLU A 88 2.77 14.80 -14.26
C GLU A 88 2.57 15.68 -13.02
N VAL A 89 1.74 15.22 -12.08
CA VAL A 89 1.37 15.96 -10.86
C VAL A 89 2.08 15.41 -9.62
N VAL A 90 2.71 14.23 -9.69
CA VAL A 90 3.25 13.53 -8.50
C VAL A 90 4.33 14.35 -7.80
N ASP A 91 5.35 14.82 -8.54
CA ASP A 91 6.42 15.63 -7.95
C ASP A 91 5.89 16.90 -7.29
N PHE A 92 4.84 17.49 -7.86
CA PHE A 92 4.20 18.66 -7.27
C PHE A 92 3.49 18.32 -5.95
N LEU A 93 2.70 17.25 -5.92
CA LEU A 93 2.01 16.80 -4.72
C LEU A 93 3.00 16.48 -3.59
N LEU A 94 4.07 15.73 -3.90
CA LEU A 94 5.12 15.39 -2.92
C LEU A 94 5.81 16.64 -2.37
N LYS A 95 6.15 17.62 -3.23
CA LYS A 95 6.70 18.92 -2.80
C LYS A 95 5.75 19.72 -1.92
N LYS A 96 4.44 19.50 -2.04
CA LYS A 96 3.40 20.13 -1.22
C LYS A 96 3.02 19.31 0.01
N GLY A 97 3.82 18.28 0.33
CA GLY A 97 3.67 17.50 1.55
C GLY A 97 2.73 16.30 1.43
N ALA A 98 2.37 15.88 0.21
CA ALA A 98 1.62 14.64 0.03
C ALA A 98 2.40 13.45 0.61
N ASN A 99 1.73 12.64 1.40
CA ASN A 99 2.32 11.44 1.97
C ASN A 99 2.41 10.33 0.92
N LEU A 100 3.65 10.04 0.48
CA LEU A 100 3.94 8.94 -0.46
C LEU A 100 3.50 7.56 0.07
N ASN A 101 3.52 7.38 1.39
CA ASN A 101 3.11 6.16 2.08
C ASN A 101 1.66 6.21 2.55
N ALA A 102 0.84 7.13 2.03
CA ALA A 102 -0.58 7.16 2.33
C ALA A 102 -1.22 5.81 2.00
N ARG A 103 -2.21 5.42 2.82
CA ARG A 103 -2.94 4.17 2.68
C ARG A 103 -4.44 4.41 2.54
N THR A 104 -5.07 3.68 1.62
CA THR A 104 -6.53 3.54 1.51
C THR A 104 -7.10 2.72 2.68
N GLU A 105 -8.43 2.59 2.77
CA GLU A 105 -9.07 1.75 3.80
C GLU A 105 -8.63 0.27 3.72
N ASP A 106 -8.36 -0.24 2.51
CA ASP A 106 -7.80 -1.59 2.30
C ASP A 106 -6.28 -1.68 2.63
N GLY A 107 -5.67 -0.61 3.12
CA GLY A 107 -4.24 -0.53 3.36
C GLY A 107 -3.39 -0.41 2.09
N LYS A 108 -3.98 -0.19 0.91
CA LYS A 108 -3.25 -0.07 -0.35
C LYS A 108 -2.54 1.28 -0.43
N ASN A 109 -1.34 1.30 -1.00
CA ASN A 109 -0.61 2.52 -1.34
C ASN A 109 -0.54 2.63 -2.87
N VAL A 110 0.21 3.60 -3.37
CA VAL A 110 0.39 3.83 -4.82
C VAL A 110 1.01 2.66 -5.57
N LEU A 111 1.94 1.91 -4.96
CA LEU A 111 2.56 0.73 -5.59
C LEU A 111 1.53 -0.37 -5.86
N HIS A 112 0.71 -0.68 -4.85
CA HIS A 112 -0.35 -1.68 -4.96
C HIS A 112 -1.33 -1.35 -6.10
N ILE A 113 -1.77 -0.10 -6.17
CA ILE A 113 -2.73 0.36 -7.18
C ILE A 113 -2.12 0.32 -8.58
N ALA A 114 -0.93 0.89 -8.75
CA ALA A 114 -0.25 0.91 -10.05
C ALA A 114 0.08 -0.50 -10.54
N ALA A 115 0.45 -1.41 -9.62
CA ALA A 115 0.76 -2.79 -9.94
C ALA A 115 -0.47 -3.58 -10.40
N ALA A 116 -1.60 -3.46 -9.72
CA ALA A 116 -2.86 -4.09 -10.14
C ALA A 116 -3.29 -3.66 -11.56
N ARG A 117 -2.98 -2.42 -11.93
CA ARG A 117 -3.43 -1.80 -13.19
C ARG A 117 -2.41 -1.85 -14.32
N GLY A 118 -1.22 -2.38 -14.08
CA GLY A 118 -0.20 -2.58 -15.11
C GLY A 118 0.62 -1.34 -15.47
N HIS A 119 0.64 -0.31 -14.62
CA HIS A 119 1.29 0.97 -14.92
C HIS A 119 2.80 0.94 -14.68
N LEU A 120 3.52 0.27 -15.57
CA LEU A 120 4.97 0.04 -15.47
C LEU A 120 5.78 1.35 -15.39
N GLN A 121 5.48 2.33 -16.23
CA GLN A 121 6.20 3.62 -16.24
C GLN A 121 6.01 4.38 -14.93
N TYR A 122 4.78 4.36 -14.39
CA TYR A 122 4.49 4.95 -13.09
C TYR A 122 5.27 4.26 -11.97
N LEU A 123 5.33 2.92 -11.97
CA LEU A 123 6.10 2.15 -10.98
C LEU A 123 7.60 2.46 -11.05
N SER A 124 8.16 2.55 -12.26
CA SER A 124 9.56 2.94 -12.43
C SER A 124 9.82 4.32 -11.84
N PHE A 125 8.95 5.28 -12.12
CA PHE A 125 9.08 6.64 -11.61
C PHE A 125 8.92 6.73 -10.08
N ILE A 126 7.94 6.04 -9.50
CA ILE A 126 7.65 6.17 -8.06
C ILE A 126 8.68 5.45 -7.19
N LEU A 127 9.30 4.37 -7.67
CA LEU A 127 10.37 3.66 -6.98
C LEU A 127 11.65 4.51 -6.84
N GLU A 128 11.82 5.55 -7.66
CA GLU A 128 12.89 6.54 -7.48
C GLU A 128 12.65 7.51 -6.32
N LYS A 129 11.47 7.45 -5.67
CA LYS A 129 11.08 8.35 -4.56
C LYS A 129 11.19 7.69 -3.17
N ASP A 130 12.05 6.69 -3.01
CA ASP A 130 12.31 5.98 -1.74
C ASP A 130 11.07 5.34 -1.09
N ILE A 131 10.10 4.89 -1.90
CA ILE A 131 8.98 4.08 -1.41
C ILE A 131 9.42 2.64 -1.16
N ASP A 132 8.96 2.05 -0.06
CA ASP A 132 9.24 0.65 0.27
C ASP A 132 8.51 -0.31 -0.69
N ILE A 133 9.28 -0.96 -1.57
CA ILE A 133 8.78 -1.94 -2.53
C ILE A 133 8.10 -3.15 -1.86
N ASN A 134 8.48 -3.47 -0.62
CA ASN A 134 7.97 -4.62 0.13
C ASN A 134 6.81 -4.26 1.07
N SER A 135 6.30 -3.03 1.00
CA SER A 135 5.11 -2.65 1.74
C SER A 135 3.94 -3.59 1.43
N CYS A 136 3.13 -3.89 2.44
CA CYS A 136 1.93 -4.74 2.31
C CYS A 136 0.65 -3.95 2.59
N SER A 137 -0.45 -4.36 1.94
CA SER A 137 -1.80 -3.94 2.25
C SER A 137 -2.35 -4.61 3.52
N SER A 138 -3.58 -4.26 3.93
CA SER A 138 -4.23 -4.88 5.10
C SER A 138 -4.43 -6.39 4.94
N SER A 139 -4.47 -6.90 3.71
CA SER A 139 -4.53 -8.34 3.42
C SER A 139 -3.16 -9.03 3.42
N GLY A 140 -2.07 -8.31 3.73
CA GLY A 140 -0.71 -8.83 3.61
C GLY A 140 -0.21 -8.93 2.17
N TRP A 141 -0.91 -8.33 1.20
CA TRP A 141 -0.53 -8.37 -0.21
C TRP A 141 0.46 -7.24 -0.51
N ASN A 142 1.61 -7.57 -1.07
CA ASN A 142 2.52 -6.59 -1.66
C ASN A 142 2.18 -6.31 -3.14
N ALA A 143 2.95 -5.46 -3.80
CA ALA A 143 2.69 -5.07 -5.19
C ALA A 143 2.71 -6.26 -6.18
N LEU A 144 3.50 -7.31 -5.92
CA LEU A 144 3.56 -8.49 -6.79
C LEU A 144 2.26 -9.30 -6.75
N PHE A 145 1.65 -9.45 -5.58
CA PHE A 145 0.33 -10.09 -5.43
C PHE A 145 -0.72 -9.40 -6.33
N TYR A 146 -0.76 -8.06 -6.30
CA TYR A 146 -1.69 -7.29 -7.12
C TYR A 146 -1.37 -7.37 -8.61
N ALA A 147 -0.09 -7.35 -9.01
CA ALA A 147 0.31 -7.53 -10.39
C ALA A 147 -0.12 -8.90 -10.94
N VAL A 148 0.06 -9.96 -10.15
CA VAL A 148 -0.36 -11.32 -10.52
C VAL A 148 -1.87 -11.44 -10.61
N ALA A 149 -2.61 -10.99 -9.59
CA ALA A 149 -4.07 -11.02 -9.60
C ALA A 149 -4.66 -10.21 -10.77
N GLY A 150 -4.00 -9.11 -11.17
CA GLY A 150 -4.35 -8.29 -12.33
C GLY A 150 -3.81 -8.81 -13.67
N ASN A 151 -3.15 -9.98 -13.70
CA ASN A 151 -2.52 -10.57 -14.89
C ASN A 151 -1.47 -9.66 -15.58
N GLN A 152 -0.76 -8.84 -14.81
CA GLN A 152 0.19 -7.83 -15.29
C GLN A 152 1.63 -8.38 -15.39
N ARG A 153 1.87 -9.29 -16.34
CA ARG A 153 3.16 -9.99 -16.52
C ARG A 153 4.38 -9.06 -16.51
N ARG A 154 4.34 -7.98 -17.30
CA ARG A 154 5.48 -7.03 -17.43
C ARG A 154 5.78 -6.33 -16.11
N VAL A 155 4.74 -5.96 -15.36
CA VAL A 155 4.91 -5.34 -14.05
C VAL A 155 5.46 -6.34 -13.04
N ALA A 156 4.93 -7.57 -13.02
CA ALA A 156 5.42 -8.61 -12.12
C ALA A 156 6.91 -8.89 -12.35
N GLN A 157 7.32 -9.02 -13.61
CA GLN A 157 8.73 -9.18 -13.99
C GLN A 157 9.58 -8.00 -13.52
N PHE A 158 9.15 -6.77 -13.78
CA PHE A 158 9.86 -5.57 -13.33
C PHE A 158 10.01 -5.51 -11.80
N LEU A 159 8.96 -5.83 -11.05
CA LEU A 159 9.02 -5.82 -9.58
C LEU A 159 9.99 -6.87 -9.04
N ILE A 160 10.04 -8.05 -9.66
CA ILE A 160 11.00 -9.12 -9.33
C ILE A 160 12.44 -8.67 -9.62
N GLU A 161 12.68 -8.04 -10.77
CA GLU A 161 13.99 -7.45 -11.12
C GLU A 161 14.42 -6.36 -10.11
N LYS A 162 13.46 -5.65 -9.51
CA LYS A 162 13.71 -4.67 -8.44
C LYS A 162 13.85 -5.29 -7.05
N GLY A 163 13.79 -6.62 -6.92
CA GLY A 163 14.03 -7.33 -5.67
C GLY A 163 12.84 -7.33 -4.71
N ILE A 164 11.60 -7.26 -5.22
CA ILE A 164 10.42 -7.45 -4.39
C ILE A 164 10.41 -8.86 -3.77
N ASP A 165 9.94 -8.98 -2.53
CA ASP A 165 9.73 -10.28 -1.90
C ASP A 165 8.59 -11.05 -2.57
N ALA A 166 8.93 -12.18 -3.20
CA ALA A 166 7.97 -13.09 -3.83
C ALA A 166 7.66 -14.34 -2.98
N GLY A 167 8.32 -14.50 -1.83
CA GLY A 167 8.23 -15.71 -1.00
C GLY A 167 7.26 -15.58 0.18
N SER A 168 7.07 -14.37 0.72
CA SER A 168 6.18 -14.18 1.87
C SER A 168 4.71 -14.44 1.54
N PRO A 169 3.99 -15.20 2.38
CA PRO A 169 2.57 -15.43 2.19
C PRO A 169 1.72 -14.26 2.70
N ASP A 170 0.48 -14.19 2.23
CA ASP A 170 -0.53 -13.26 2.74
C ASP A 170 -1.07 -13.69 4.13
N ILE A 171 -2.02 -12.92 4.69
CA ILE A 171 -2.63 -13.22 5.99
C ILE A 171 -3.39 -14.57 6.02
N ASN A 172 -3.76 -15.10 4.85
CA ASN A 172 -4.44 -16.39 4.68
C ASN A 172 -3.45 -17.51 4.34
N LEU A 173 -2.15 -17.29 4.52
CA LEU A 173 -1.07 -18.22 4.21
C LEU A 173 -0.96 -18.57 2.71
N LYS A 174 -1.53 -17.76 1.82
CA LYS A 174 -1.43 -17.94 0.36
C LYS A 174 -0.21 -17.21 -0.16
N THR A 175 0.60 -17.90 -0.94
CA THR A 175 1.74 -17.32 -1.65
C THR A 175 1.28 -16.67 -2.96
N VAL A 176 2.17 -15.88 -3.57
CA VAL A 176 1.90 -15.28 -4.88
C VAL A 176 1.63 -16.33 -5.97
N ARG A 177 2.22 -17.53 -5.84
CA ARG A 177 1.94 -18.68 -6.71
C ARG A 177 0.53 -19.22 -6.55
N ASP A 178 0.02 -19.26 -5.31
CA ASP A 178 -1.34 -19.70 -5.04
C ASP A 178 -2.37 -18.73 -5.64
N ILE A 179 -2.06 -17.43 -5.59
CA ILE A 179 -2.87 -16.40 -6.27
C ILE A 179 -2.78 -16.54 -7.78
N ALA A 180 -1.60 -16.80 -8.35
CA ALA A 180 -1.43 -17.03 -9.78
C ALA A 180 -2.28 -18.21 -10.28
N LYS A 181 -2.34 -19.31 -9.51
CA LYS A 181 -3.20 -20.47 -9.82
C LYS A 181 -4.68 -20.09 -9.79
N GLN A 182 -5.11 -19.33 -8.79
CA GLN A 182 -6.50 -18.84 -8.68
C GLN A 182 -6.88 -17.88 -9.81
N ALA A 183 -5.94 -17.04 -10.25
CA ALA A 183 -6.12 -16.09 -11.35
C ALA A 183 -5.90 -16.71 -12.74
N HIS A 184 -5.59 -18.02 -12.82
CA HIS A 184 -5.22 -18.72 -14.05
C HIS A 184 -4.04 -18.07 -14.83
N CYS A 185 -3.10 -17.46 -14.11
CA CYS A 185 -1.88 -16.88 -14.70
C CYS A 185 -0.87 -17.98 -15.06
N THR A 186 -0.82 -18.34 -16.34
CA THR A 186 0.10 -19.39 -16.85
C THR A 186 1.57 -18.96 -16.92
N TRP A 187 1.82 -17.65 -17.00
CA TRP A 187 3.18 -17.10 -17.17
C TRP A 187 3.98 -16.99 -15.87
N ILE A 188 3.39 -17.21 -14.69
CA ILE A 188 4.09 -16.98 -13.42
C ILE A 188 5.31 -17.89 -13.28
N SER A 189 5.24 -19.11 -13.82
CA SER A 189 6.33 -20.08 -13.78
C SER A 189 7.55 -19.60 -14.59
N ASP A 190 7.34 -18.80 -15.64
CA ASP A 190 8.41 -18.23 -16.45
C ASP A 190 9.20 -17.16 -15.68
N VAL A 191 8.51 -16.39 -14.84
CA VAL A 191 9.07 -15.22 -14.15
C VAL A 191 9.56 -15.58 -12.74
N LEU A 192 8.94 -16.58 -12.12
CA LEU A 192 9.29 -17.10 -10.81
C LEU A 192 9.45 -18.63 -10.91
N PRO A 193 10.62 -19.15 -11.36
CA PRO A 193 10.87 -20.58 -11.45
C PRO A 193 10.93 -21.23 -10.06
N ASP A 194 10.52 -22.50 -9.96
CA ASP A 194 10.57 -23.26 -8.71
C ASP A 194 12.03 -23.48 -8.28
N GLN A 195 12.39 -23.00 -7.09
CA GLN A 195 13.73 -23.16 -6.51
C GLN A 195 14.00 -24.58 -5.98
N SER A 196 13.12 -25.55 -6.26
CA SER A 196 13.17 -26.90 -5.68
C SER A 196 13.74 -27.99 -6.60
N ASN A 197 14.21 -27.68 -7.82
CA ASN A 197 14.61 -28.71 -8.79
C ASN A 197 16.05 -28.64 -9.33
N GLU A 198 16.96 -27.88 -8.70
CA GLU A 198 18.38 -27.81 -9.11
C GLU A 198 19.36 -28.47 -8.11
N ASN A 199 18.93 -29.51 -7.38
CA ASN A 199 19.83 -30.31 -6.55
C ASN A 199 19.54 -31.83 -6.67
N SER A 200 19.31 -32.31 -7.89
CA SER A 200 19.12 -33.73 -8.19
C SER A 200 19.77 -34.10 -9.53
N SER A 201 21.04 -33.79 -9.71
CA SER A 201 21.90 -34.47 -10.69
C SER A 201 23.36 -34.14 -10.39
N ASN A 202 23.93 -34.89 -9.45
CA ASN A 202 25.35 -35.22 -9.37
C ASN A 202 25.43 -36.60 -8.69
N SER A 203 24.99 -37.60 -9.44
CA SER A 203 25.49 -38.98 -9.39
C SER A 203 26.28 -39.10 -10.71
N ASP A 204 27.52 -39.56 -10.80
CA ASP A 204 28.31 -40.49 -10.01
C ASP A 204 29.78 -40.11 -10.23
N ASP A 205 30.65 -40.36 -9.25
CA ASP A 205 32.01 -40.88 -9.46
C ASP A 205 32.70 -40.97 -8.09
N ASP A 206 32.94 -42.21 -7.66
CA ASP A 206 33.75 -42.60 -6.51
C ASP A 206 35.21 -42.14 -6.71
N ASP A 207 35.83 -41.50 -5.71
CA ASP A 207 37.16 -41.93 -5.25
C ASP A 207 37.51 -41.37 -3.86
N ASP A 208 38.17 -42.23 -3.09
CA ASP A 208 38.51 -42.14 -1.68
C ASP A 208 39.87 -41.42 -1.49
N SER A 209 39.97 -40.45 -0.57
CA SER A 209 41.12 -40.31 0.35
C SER A 209 41.12 -39.02 1.19
N ASP A 210 41.27 -39.24 2.50
CA ASP A 210 42.00 -38.47 3.51
C ASP A 210 41.64 -37.01 3.89
N LYS A 211 41.08 -36.93 5.12
CA LYS A 211 41.36 -36.00 6.23
C LYS A 211 41.78 -34.55 5.91
N GLU A 212 40.93 -33.59 6.31
CA GLU A 212 41.32 -32.61 7.34
C GLU A 212 40.14 -31.80 7.91
N GLN A 213 40.30 -31.40 9.17
CA GLN A 213 39.28 -30.82 10.07
C GLN A 213 38.85 -29.39 9.68
N LYS A 214 37.54 -29.12 9.61
CA LYS A 214 36.96 -27.83 10.03
C LYS A 214 35.67 -28.00 10.83
N LYS A 215 35.69 -27.45 12.04
CA LYS A 215 34.66 -27.46 13.09
C LYS A 215 33.28 -27.00 12.58
N GLY A 216 32.30 -27.89 12.62
CA GLY A 216 30.88 -27.56 12.48
C GLY A 216 30.31 -26.96 13.77
N LYS A 217 29.84 -25.71 13.73
CA LYS A 217 28.85 -25.21 14.70
C LYS A 217 27.49 -25.82 14.32
N ALA A 218 26.92 -26.60 15.24
CA ALA A 218 25.67 -27.31 15.08
C ALA A 218 24.51 -26.38 14.63
N LYS A 219 24.00 -26.60 13.41
CA LYS A 219 22.68 -26.11 12.98
C LYS A 219 21.62 -26.83 13.82
N LYS A 220 20.97 -26.12 14.75
CA LYS A 220 19.85 -26.68 15.52
C LYS A 220 18.66 -26.91 14.59
N SER A 221 18.15 -28.14 14.63
CA SER A 221 16.99 -28.63 13.87
C SER A 221 15.76 -27.69 13.98
N PRO A 222 14.98 -27.51 12.89
CA PRO A 222 13.75 -26.68 12.87
C PRO A 222 12.69 -27.10 13.91
N LYS A 223 12.75 -28.34 14.42
CA LYS A 223 11.86 -28.82 15.48
C LYS A 223 12.15 -28.17 16.84
N SER A 224 13.38 -27.71 17.09
CA SER A 224 13.79 -27.06 18.35
C SER A 224 13.41 -25.57 18.44
N GLN A 225 13.17 -24.88 17.32
CA GLN A 225 12.76 -23.47 17.32
C GLN A 225 11.25 -23.32 17.51
N LYS A 226 10.44 -24.21 16.91
CA LYS A 226 8.98 -24.21 17.09
C LYS A 226 8.57 -24.46 18.55
N SER A 227 9.28 -25.31 19.29
CA SER A 227 8.97 -25.55 20.71
C SER A 227 9.26 -24.34 21.58
N LYS A 228 10.36 -23.62 21.32
CA LYS A 228 10.74 -22.41 22.04
C LYS A 228 9.79 -21.24 21.78
N ILE A 229 9.34 -21.07 20.53
CA ILE A 229 8.37 -20.04 20.17
C ILE A 229 7.02 -20.34 20.83
N LYS A 230 6.58 -21.60 20.85
CA LYS A 230 5.33 -22.00 21.52
C LYS A 230 5.37 -21.78 23.03
N GLN A 231 6.52 -21.99 23.67
CA GLN A 231 6.73 -21.72 25.10
C GLN A 231 6.77 -20.22 25.40
N ALA A 232 7.39 -19.41 24.54
CA ALA A 232 7.44 -17.95 24.68
C ALA A 232 6.05 -17.31 24.51
N VAL A 233 5.26 -17.77 23.54
CA VAL A 233 3.88 -17.28 23.33
C VAL A 233 2.97 -17.63 24.52
N LYS A 234 3.16 -18.79 25.15
CA LYS A 234 2.42 -19.17 26.35
C LYS A 234 2.75 -18.24 27.53
N ALA A 235 4.03 -17.94 27.76
CA ALA A 235 4.47 -17.06 28.83
C ALA A 235 3.95 -15.62 28.67
N VAL A 236 3.91 -15.10 27.44
CA VAL A 236 3.35 -13.75 27.15
C VAL A 236 1.84 -13.71 27.41
N LYS A 237 1.12 -14.79 27.10
CA LYS A 237 -0.33 -14.86 27.28
C LYS A 237 -0.73 -14.95 28.75
N GLU A 238 0.08 -15.60 29.59
CA GLU A 238 -0.14 -15.65 31.05
C GLU A 238 0.16 -14.30 31.71
N ALA A 239 1.17 -13.56 31.26
CA ALA A 239 1.47 -12.21 31.76
C ALA A 239 0.37 -11.18 31.46
N LEU A 240 -0.24 -11.24 30.27
CA LEU A 240 -1.32 -10.34 29.88
C LEU A 240 -2.64 -10.59 30.62
N SER A 241 -2.86 -11.81 31.13
CA SER A 241 -4.03 -12.10 31.98
C SER A 241 -3.86 -11.60 33.42
N SER A 242 -2.63 -11.41 33.92
CA SER A 242 -2.40 -10.87 35.27
C SER A 242 -2.46 -9.34 35.34
N GLU A 243 -2.32 -8.62 34.21
CA GLU A 243 -2.38 -7.16 34.18
C GLU A 243 -3.83 -6.60 34.16
N SER A 244 -4.83 -7.43 33.83
CA SER A 244 -6.25 -7.01 33.80
C SER A 244 -6.94 -7.01 35.16
N GLU A 245 -6.30 -7.53 36.23
CA GLU A 245 -6.90 -7.57 37.57
C GLU A 245 -6.47 -6.41 38.49
N SER A 246 -5.55 -5.52 38.05
CA SER A 246 -5.01 -4.43 38.89
C SER A 246 -5.51 -3.01 38.56
N GLU A 247 -6.38 -2.81 37.57
CA GLU A 247 -6.83 -1.46 37.15
C GLU A 247 -8.27 -1.07 37.58
N GLU A 248 -8.95 -1.85 38.42
CA GLU A 248 -10.33 -1.54 38.87
C GLU A 248 -10.43 -0.93 40.29
N GLU A 249 -9.50 -0.07 40.73
CA GLU A 249 -9.69 0.74 41.94
C GLU A 249 -9.11 2.18 41.82
N ALA A 250 -9.79 3.05 41.07
CA ALA A 250 -9.66 4.50 41.28
C ALA A 250 -10.84 5.30 40.68
N LYS A 251 -12.01 5.29 41.33
CA LYS A 251 -13.06 6.30 41.07
C LYS A 251 -12.88 7.53 41.98
N PRO A 252 -12.79 8.76 41.44
CA PRO A 252 -12.75 9.96 42.26
C PRO A 252 -14.16 10.36 42.75
N LYS A 253 -14.26 10.64 44.05
CA LYS A 253 -15.47 11.11 44.74
C LYS A 253 -15.88 12.50 44.26
N THR A 254 -17.11 12.62 43.78
CA THR A 254 -17.78 13.89 43.47
C THR A 254 -18.02 14.68 44.76
N ARG A 255 -17.61 15.96 44.79
CA ARG A 255 -17.85 16.89 45.89
C ARG A 255 -18.92 17.89 45.45
N THR A 256 -20.08 17.83 46.09
CA THR A 256 -21.20 18.76 45.90
C THR A 256 -20.88 20.17 46.46
N PRO A 257 -21.36 21.26 45.83
CA PRO A 257 -21.26 22.59 46.41
C PRO A 257 -22.40 22.83 47.40
N LYS A 258 -22.04 23.22 48.62
CA LYS A 258 -22.98 23.72 49.63
C LYS A 258 -23.43 25.13 49.25
N SER A 259 -24.73 25.28 49.06
CA SER A 259 -25.44 26.55 49.18
C SER A 259 -25.39 27.03 50.63
N LYS A 260 -25.08 28.31 50.85
CA LYS A 260 -25.54 29.07 52.00
C LYS A 260 -25.85 30.51 51.57
N LYS A 261 -27.09 30.86 51.86
CA LYS A 261 -27.70 32.17 52.15
C LYS A 261 -26.80 33.39 52.11
#